data_AF-A0A4V6KSP2-F1
#
_entry.id   AF-A0A4V6KSP2-F1
#
_cell.length_a   1.000
_cell.length_b   1.000
_cell.length_c   1.000
_cell.angle_alpha   90.00
_cell.angle_beta   90.00
_cell.angle_gamma   90.00
#
_symmetry.space_group_name_H-M   'P 1'
#
loop_
_entity.id
_entity.type
_entity.pdbx_description
1 polymer ?
#
loop_
_entity_poly.entity_id
_entity_poly.type
_entity_poly.pdbx_seq_one_letter_code
_entity_poly.pdbx_strand_id
1 'polypeptide(L)'
;MLSRGVYFNRAQKQHMQFLLMEERATIARELHDSLAQALTFLRIQLTLLKRTLTGHSSQADEIIDDFDRALADAYRQLRELLATFRLSIQDADLNAALQQVLEPLKLLTSARIQLHCRLASQALNAQQQVHALQIVREAVLNAIKHADAQEIVIHCEVSPSGDNEITICGRRLRHRQPG
;
A
#
# COMPACT_ATOMS: atom_id res chain seq x y z
N MET A 1 42.70 7.90 30.47
CA MET A 1 41.78 6.74 30.62
C MET A 1 40.30 7.13 30.60
N LEU A 2 39.89 8.31 31.09
CA LEU A 2 38.48 8.76 31.11
C LEU A 2 37.83 8.92 29.71
N SER A 3 38.54 9.45 28.71
CA SER A 3 37.96 9.62 27.37
C SER A 3 37.52 8.31 26.74
N ARG A 4 38.29 7.21 26.89
CA ARG A 4 37.95 5.90 26.29
C ARG A 4 36.68 5.30 26.91
N GLY A 5 36.45 5.51 28.21
CA GLY A 5 35.21 5.09 28.89
C GLY A 5 33.98 5.88 28.46
N VAL A 6 34.12 7.20 28.25
CA VAL A 6 33.01 8.04 27.73
C VAL A 6 32.67 7.70 26.28
N TYR A 7 33.67 7.46 25.42
CA TYR A 7 33.45 7.00 24.05
C TYR A 7 32.75 5.63 24.00
N PHE A 8 33.19 4.66 24.81
CA PHE A 8 32.57 3.34 24.86
C PHE A 8 31.11 3.39 25.33
N ASN A 9 30.81 4.17 26.37
CA ASN A 9 29.43 4.31 26.87
C ASN A 9 28.50 5.00 25.84
N ARG A 10 29.02 5.98 25.10
CA ARG A 10 28.27 6.67 24.04
C ARG A 10 27.97 5.75 22.86
N ALA A 11 28.98 4.98 22.42
CA ALA A 11 28.82 3.99 21.36
C ALA A 11 27.83 2.88 21.76
N GLN A 12 27.89 2.40 23.00
CA GLN A 12 26.98 1.38 23.52
C GLN A 12 25.53 1.90 23.62
N LYS A 13 25.33 3.15 24.05
CA LYS A 13 24.01 3.80 24.04
C LYS A 13 23.46 3.98 22.62
N GLN A 14 24.30 4.39 21.67
CA GLN A 14 23.91 4.52 20.27
C GLN A 14 23.53 3.16 19.67
N HIS A 15 24.28 2.10 19.98
CA HIS A 15 23.97 0.75 19.52
C HIS A 15 22.67 0.22 20.12
N MET A 16 22.41 0.48 21.41
CA MET A 16 21.14 0.10 22.05
C MET A 16 19.95 0.87 21.47
N GLN A 17 20.12 2.17 21.20
CA GLN A 17 19.09 2.97 20.53
C GLN A 17 18.81 2.47 19.12
N PHE A 18 19.85 2.06 18.39
CA PHE A 18 19.73 1.47 17.06
C PHE A 18 18.96 0.14 17.11
N LEU A 19 19.32 -0.77 18.02
CA LEU A 19 18.62 -2.06 18.19
C LEU A 19 17.13 -1.87 18.56
N LEU A 20 16.82 -0.94 19.46
CA LEU A 20 15.43 -0.63 19.82
C LEU A 20 14.64 -0.03 18.65
N MET A 21 15.30 0.75 17.79
CA MET A 21 14.71 1.27 16.57
C MET A 21 14.41 0.14 15.58
N GLU A 22 15.33 -0.82 15.42
CA GLU A 22 15.17 -2.00 14.55
C GLU A 22 14.11 -3.00 15.05
N GLU A 23 13.96 -3.15 16.36
CA GLU A 23 12.88 -3.98 16.93
C GLU A 23 11.51 -3.33 16.70
N ARG A 24 11.39 -2.03 17.01
CA ARG A 24 10.17 -1.25 16.71
C ARG A 24 9.84 -1.26 15.22
N ALA A 25 10.87 -1.27 14.38
CA ALA A 25 10.75 -1.36 12.94
C ALA A 25 10.08 -2.64 12.48
N THR A 26 10.52 -3.75 13.06
CA THR A 26 10.07 -5.11 12.75
C THR A 26 8.62 -5.30 13.20
N ILE A 27 8.32 -4.90 14.44
CA ILE A 27 6.96 -4.95 14.98
C ILE A 27 5.97 -4.14 14.13
N ALA A 28 6.36 -2.93 13.71
CA ALA A 28 5.51 -2.12 12.84
C ALA A 28 5.27 -2.77 11.48
N ARG A 29 6.24 -3.50 10.93
CA ARG A 29 6.12 -4.21 9.65
C ARG A 29 5.19 -5.42 9.76
N GLU A 30 5.35 -6.23 10.81
CA GLU A 30 4.49 -7.39 11.05
C GLU A 30 3.05 -6.98 11.38
N LEU A 31 2.86 -5.91 12.15
CA LEU A 31 1.54 -5.32 12.40
C LEU A 31 0.94 -4.74 11.12
N HIS A 32 1.71 -4.02 10.30
CA HIS A 32 1.25 -3.51 9.01
C HIS A 32 0.72 -4.64 8.14
N ASP A 33 1.53 -5.68 7.92
CA ASP A 33 1.21 -6.72 6.96
C ASP A 33 0.01 -7.54 7.41
N SER A 34 -0.05 -7.91 8.69
CA SER A 34 -1.17 -8.69 9.23
C SER A 34 -2.49 -7.89 9.29
N LEU A 35 -2.48 -6.64 9.80
CA LEU A 35 -3.71 -5.84 9.93
C LEU A 35 -4.18 -5.26 8.59
N ALA A 36 -3.27 -4.80 7.72
CA ALA A 36 -3.65 -4.27 6.42
C ALA A 36 -4.26 -5.37 5.53
N GLN A 37 -3.71 -6.59 5.57
CA GLN A 37 -4.28 -7.73 4.85
C GLN A 37 -5.64 -8.12 5.41
N ALA A 38 -5.80 -8.20 6.73
CA ALA A 38 -7.08 -8.53 7.36
C ALA A 38 -8.19 -7.52 7.03
N LEU A 39 -7.88 -6.21 7.11
CA LEU A 39 -8.83 -5.15 6.75
C LEU A 39 -9.16 -5.16 5.26
N THR A 40 -8.19 -5.44 4.40
CA THR A 40 -8.46 -5.51 2.96
C THR A 40 -9.29 -6.75 2.61
N PHE A 41 -9.02 -7.89 3.24
CA PHE A 41 -9.84 -9.11 3.12
C PHE A 41 -11.27 -8.87 3.57
N LEU A 42 -11.48 -8.22 4.73
CA LEU A 42 -12.83 -7.86 5.21
C LEU A 42 -13.58 -6.97 4.22
N ARG A 43 -12.90 -6.00 3.62
CA ARG A 43 -13.50 -5.13 2.60
C ARG A 43 -13.86 -5.89 1.31
N ILE A 44 -13.04 -6.86 0.91
CA ILE A 44 -13.33 -7.77 -0.21
C ILE A 44 -14.57 -8.62 0.09
N GLN A 45 -14.63 -9.24 1.28
CA GLN A 45 -15.78 -10.03 1.72
C GLN A 45 -17.07 -9.20 1.75
N LEU A 46 -16.99 -7.96 2.22
CA LEU A 46 -18.11 -7.02 2.21
C LEU A 46 -18.59 -6.70 0.79
N THR A 47 -17.66 -6.51 -0.14
CA THR A 47 -17.97 -6.26 -1.57
C THR A 47 -18.64 -7.47 -2.22
N LEU A 48 -18.15 -8.68 -1.92
CA LEU A 48 -18.74 -9.93 -2.42
C LEU A 48 -20.13 -10.16 -1.84
N LEU A 49 -20.32 -9.87 -0.54
CA LEU A 49 -21.62 -9.94 0.12
C LEU A 49 -22.63 -9.00 -0.56
N LYS A 50 -22.24 -7.74 -0.83
CA LYS A 50 -23.03 -6.73 -1.56
C LYS A 50 -23.46 -7.21 -2.96
N ARG A 51 -22.64 -8.02 -3.63
CA ARG A 51 -22.94 -8.59 -4.97
C ARG A 51 -23.82 -9.84 -4.93
N THR A 52 -23.79 -10.60 -3.82
CA THR A 52 -24.44 -11.91 -3.71
C THR A 52 -25.87 -11.80 -3.21
N LEU A 53 -26.16 -10.78 -2.41
CA LEU A 53 -27.51 -10.47 -1.98
C LEU A 53 -28.31 -9.89 -3.17
N THR A 54 -29.36 -10.61 -3.60
CA THR A 54 -30.30 -10.14 -4.63
C THR A 54 -31.59 -9.66 -3.97
N GLY A 55 -32.01 -8.42 -4.22
CA GLY A 55 -33.29 -7.86 -3.72
C GLY A 55 -33.21 -7.18 -2.34
N HIS A 56 -32.21 -6.35 -2.10
CA HIS A 56 -31.97 -5.72 -0.81
C HIS A 56 -33.08 -4.76 -0.32
N SER A 57 -33.28 -4.75 1.00
CA SER A 57 -33.93 -3.67 1.74
C SER A 57 -32.96 -2.49 1.91
N SER A 58 -33.46 -1.25 1.94
CA SER A 58 -32.65 -0.04 2.20
C SER A 58 -31.78 -0.15 3.45
N GLN A 59 -32.21 -0.92 4.44
CA GLN A 59 -31.49 -1.16 5.69
C GLN A 59 -30.22 -2.00 5.50
N ALA A 60 -30.19 -2.93 4.54
CA ALA A 60 -29.00 -3.72 4.25
C ALA A 60 -27.93 -2.85 3.57
N ASP A 61 -28.33 -1.92 2.70
CA ASP A 61 -27.40 -0.98 2.05
C ASP A 61 -26.77 -0.03 3.09
N GLU A 62 -27.56 0.49 4.04
CA GLU A 62 -27.05 1.33 5.13
C GLU A 62 -26.00 0.62 5.98
N ILE A 63 -26.25 -0.64 6.38
CA ILE A 63 -25.31 -1.44 7.17
C ILE A 63 -24.01 -1.65 6.40
N ILE A 64 -24.09 -1.96 5.12
CA ILE A 64 -22.90 -2.21 4.30
C ILE A 64 -22.11 -0.92 4.11
N ASP A 65 -22.77 0.23 3.95
CA ASP A 65 -22.10 1.53 3.88
C ASP A 65 -21.42 1.91 5.21
N ASP A 66 -22.02 1.60 6.35
CA ASP A 66 -21.39 1.78 7.68
C ASP A 66 -20.15 0.93 7.84
N PHE A 67 -20.18 -0.33 7.39
CA PHE A 67 -19.00 -1.18 7.40
C PHE A 67 -17.90 -0.66 6.48
N ASP A 68 -18.23 -0.17 5.28
CA ASP A 68 -17.25 0.44 4.37
C ASP A 68 -16.59 1.68 5.00
N ARG A 69 -17.38 2.53 5.69
CA ARG A 69 -16.88 3.70 6.45
C ARG A 69 -15.94 3.27 7.58
N ALA A 70 -16.37 2.33 8.43
CA ALA A 70 -15.59 1.85 9.56
C ALA A 70 -14.27 1.19 9.11
N LEU A 71 -14.29 0.42 8.02
CA LEU A 71 -13.08 -0.17 7.42
C LEU A 71 -12.12 0.89 6.88
N ALA A 72 -12.65 1.93 6.23
CA ALA A 72 -11.82 3.02 5.72
C ALA A 72 -11.13 3.80 6.86
N ASP A 73 -11.84 4.06 7.96
CA ASP A 73 -11.28 4.75 9.13
C ASP A 73 -10.25 3.89 9.87
N ALA A 74 -10.53 2.61 10.10
CA ALA A 74 -9.56 1.69 10.69
C ALA A 74 -8.27 1.61 9.86
N TYR A 75 -8.40 1.59 8.54
CA TYR A 75 -7.25 1.59 7.63
C TYR A 75 -6.46 2.92 7.65
N ARG A 76 -7.15 4.05 7.84
CA ARG A 76 -6.49 5.36 8.02
C ARG A 76 -5.70 5.41 9.34
N GLN A 77 -6.33 5.01 10.45
CA GLN A 77 -5.68 4.98 11.76
C GLN A 77 -4.45 4.05 11.79
N LEU A 78 -4.57 2.89 11.15
CA LEU A 78 -3.45 1.96 10.96
C LEU A 78 -2.29 2.66 10.23
N ARG A 79 -2.56 3.33 9.10
CA ARG A 79 -1.53 4.06 8.33
C ARG A 79 -0.86 5.19 9.11
N GLU A 80 -1.62 5.97 9.89
CA GLU A 80 -1.07 7.04 10.74
C GLU A 80 -0.12 6.48 11.81
N LEU A 81 -0.52 5.38 12.44
CA LEU A 81 0.28 4.68 13.44
C LEU A 81 1.58 4.16 12.83
N LEU A 82 1.50 3.52 11.67
CA LEU A 82 2.65 2.98 10.94
C LEU A 82 3.61 4.04 10.39
N ALA A 83 3.10 5.17 9.91
CA ALA A 83 3.93 6.28 9.45
C ALA A 83 4.84 6.79 10.59
N THR A 84 4.33 6.80 11.82
CA THR A 84 5.09 7.18 13.01
C THR A 84 6.22 6.19 13.31
N PHE A 85 6.01 4.89 13.09
CA PHE A 85 7.05 3.87 13.30
C PHE A 85 8.07 3.78 12.15
N ARG A 86 7.65 4.04 10.92
CA ARG A 86 8.47 3.86 9.70
C ARG A 86 9.51 4.96 9.50
N LEU A 87 9.37 6.11 10.16
CA LEU A 87 10.42 7.15 10.27
C LEU A 87 11.73 6.63 10.90
N SER A 88 11.70 5.45 11.52
CA SER A 88 12.84 4.84 12.20
C SER A 88 13.62 3.81 11.35
N ILE A 89 13.21 3.54 10.10
CA ILE A 89 13.67 2.38 9.33
C ILE A 89 14.00 2.82 7.90
N GLN A 90 15.26 3.09 7.63
CA GLN A 90 15.72 3.28 6.25
C GLN A 90 15.81 1.91 5.56
N ASP A 91 15.62 1.92 4.22
CA ASP A 91 15.65 0.82 3.25
C ASP A 91 14.37 -0.01 3.08
N ALA A 92 13.23 0.67 2.84
CA ALA A 92 12.06 0.01 2.29
C ALA A 92 12.11 -0.01 0.74
N ASP A 93 12.15 -1.21 0.16
CA ASP A 93 11.99 -1.43 -1.28
C ASP A 93 10.56 -1.07 -1.72
N LEU A 94 10.45 -0.02 -2.53
CA LEU A 94 9.19 0.48 -3.07
C LEU A 94 8.46 -0.57 -3.90
N ASN A 95 9.20 -1.41 -4.64
CA ASN A 95 8.62 -2.45 -5.48
C ASN A 95 7.87 -3.48 -4.63
N ALA A 96 8.52 -4.03 -3.61
CA ALA A 96 7.91 -4.95 -2.68
C ALA A 96 6.65 -4.36 -2.01
N ALA A 97 6.72 -3.11 -1.55
CA ALA A 97 5.58 -2.44 -0.93
C ALA A 97 4.41 -2.22 -1.91
N LEU A 98 4.68 -1.88 -3.18
CA LEU A 98 3.65 -1.77 -4.22
C LEU A 98 3.01 -3.13 -4.51
N GLN A 99 3.80 -4.20 -4.58
CA GLN A 99 3.26 -5.56 -4.77
C GLN A 99 2.28 -5.93 -3.66
N GLN A 100 2.65 -5.71 -2.39
CA GLN A 100 1.78 -5.98 -1.24
C GLN A 100 0.47 -5.20 -1.30
N VAL A 101 0.49 -3.95 -1.77
CA VAL A 101 -0.72 -3.14 -1.94
C VAL A 101 -1.60 -3.65 -3.09
N LEU A 102 -1.01 -4.13 -4.18
CA LEU A 102 -1.73 -4.55 -5.37
C LEU A 102 -2.32 -5.97 -5.27
N GLU A 103 -1.68 -6.89 -4.52
CA GLU A 103 -2.16 -8.27 -4.36
C GLU A 103 -3.65 -8.38 -3.99
N PRO A 104 -4.14 -7.74 -2.92
CA PRO A 104 -5.55 -7.86 -2.57
C PRO A 104 -6.48 -7.15 -3.57
N LEU A 105 -5.99 -6.15 -4.32
CA LEU A 105 -6.79 -5.48 -5.37
C LEU A 105 -7.04 -6.40 -6.57
N LYS A 106 -6.15 -7.37 -6.84
CA LYS A 106 -6.35 -8.39 -7.89
C LYS A 106 -7.57 -9.26 -7.62
N LEU A 107 -7.98 -9.43 -6.36
CA LEU A 107 -9.16 -10.21 -5.98
C LEU A 107 -10.49 -9.47 -6.23
N LEU A 108 -10.45 -8.15 -6.39
CA LEU A 108 -11.64 -7.30 -6.56
C LEU A 108 -12.12 -7.21 -8.02
N THR A 109 -11.29 -7.65 -8.97
CA THR A 109 -11.51 -7.47 -10.40
C THR A 109 -11.05 -8.68 -11.20
N SER A 110 -11.67 -8.91 -12.35
CA SER A 110 -11.19 -9.88 -13.35
C SER A 110 -10.09 -9.28 -14.24
N ALA A 111 -9.84 -7.97 -14.12
CA ALA A 111 -8.82 -7.27 -14.88
C ALA A 111 -7.40 -7.70 -14.46
N ARG A 112 -6.50 -7.86 -15.43
CA ARG A 112 -5.10 -8.18 -15.16
C ARG A 112 -4.38 -6.95 -14.62
N ILE A 113 -3.83 -7.03 -13.41
CA ILE A 113 -3.03 -5.96 -12.80
C ILE A 113 -1.54 -6.29 -12.96
N GLN A 114 -0.76 -5.38 -13.56
CA GLN A 114 0.68 -5.53 -13.77
C GLN A 114 1.47 -4.38 -13.16
N LEU A 115 2.59 -4.68 -12.51
CA LEU A 115 3.50 -3.71 -11.93
C LEU A 115 4.86 -3.77 -12.63
N HIS A 116 5.32 -2.62 -13.10
CA HIS A 116 6.66 -2.41 -13.65
C HIS A 116 7.35 -1.28 -12.88
N CYS A 117 8.01 -1.63 -11.77
CA CYS A 117 8.76 -0.68 -10.97
C CYS A 117 10.24 -0.71 -11.36
N ARG A 118 10.77 0.43 -11.83
CA ARG A 118 12.18 0.67 -12.14
C ARG A 118 12.80 1.77 -11.28
N LEU A 119 12.04 2.33 -10.33
CA LEU A 119 12.57 3.28 -9.34
C LEU A 119 13.49 2.54 -8.36
N ALA A 120 14.64 3.15 -8.06
CA ALA A 120 15.51 2.66 -6.99
C ALA A 120 14.83 2.83 -5.62
N SER A 121 15.14 1.96 -4.64
CA SER A 121 14.56 2.02 -3.28
C SER A 121 14.78 3.38 -2.60
N GLN A 122 15.89 4.05 -2.92
CA GLN A 122 16.26 5.38 -2.41
C GLN A 122 15.74 6.55 -3.25
N ALA A 123 14.97 6.31 -4.32
CA ALA A 123 14.45 7.36 -5.19
C ALA A 123 13.42 8.25 -4.48
N LEU A 124 12.69 7.71 -3.50
CA LEU A 124 11.69 8.42 -2.72
C LEU A 124 12.07 8.35 -1.23
N ASN A 125 11.90 9.46 -0.52
CA ASN A 125 11.98 9.45 0.94
C ASN A 125 10.78 8.70 1.55
N ALA A 126 10.86 8.32 2.83
CA ALA A 126 9.84 7.51 3.48
C ALA A 126 8.43 8.11 3.39
N GLN A 127 8.29 9.42 3.54
CA GLN A 127 7.00 10.11 3.43
C GLN A 127 6.45 10.05 1.99
N GLN A 128 7.30 10.28 0.99
CA GLN A 128 6.95 10.16 -0.42
C GLN A 128 6.57 8.73 -0.80
N GLN A 129 7.25 7.72 -0.27
CA GLN A 129 6.90 6.31 -0.48
C GLN A 129 5.49 6.01 0.04
N VAL A 130 5.15 6.48 1.25
CA VAL A 130 3.80 6.31 1.81
C VAL A 130 2.75 6.98 0.92
N HIS A 131 3.00 8.22 0.48
CA HIS A 131 2.08 8.91 -0.42
C HIS A 131 1.94 8.19 -1.77
N ALA A 132 3.04 7.72 -2.35
CA ALA A 132 3.03 6.95 -3.61
C ALA A 132 2.17 5.67 -3.49
N LEU A 133 2.32 4.91 -2.41
CA LEU A 133 1.50 3.72 -2.15
C LEU A 133 0.01 4.05 -2.07
N GLN A 134 -0.35 5.16 -1.42
CA GLN A 134 -1.75 5.60 -1.32
C GLN A 134 -2.31 6.06 -2.67
N ILE A 135 -1.53 6.83 -3.43
CA ILE A 135 -1.91 7.32 -4.76
C ILE A 135 -2.13 6.15 -5.71
N VAL A 136 -1.20 5.19 -5.76
CA VAL A 136 -1.34 3.99 -6.60
C VAL A 136 -2.57 3.18 -6.20
N ARG A 137 -2.78 2.95 -4.90
CA ARG A 137 -3.94 2.20 -4.40
C ARG A 137 -5.26 2.85 -4.85
N GLU A 138 -5.40 4.15 -4.66
CA GLU A 138 -6.63 4.86 -4.99
C GLU A 138 -6.84 4.95 -6.51
N ALA A 139 -5.77 5.20 -7.28
CA ALA A 139 -5.84 5.20 -8.73
C ALA A 139 -6.27 3.83 -9.29
N VAL A 140 -5.74 2.73 -8.76
CA VAL A 140 -6.13 1.38 -9.15
C VAL A 140 -7.56 1.07 -8.72
N LEU A 141 -7.98 1.45 -7.52
CA LEU A 141 -9.38 1.31 -7.08
C LEU A 141 -10.34 2.09 -7.99
N ASN A 142 -9.98 3.31 -8.38
CA ASN A 142 -10.76 4.12 -9.30
C ASN A 142 -10.83 3.48 -10.69
N ALA A 143 -9.72 2.92 -11.18
CA ALA A 143 -9.71 2.17 -12.44
C ALA A 143 -10.62 0.92 -12.36
N ILE A 144 -10.59 0.17 -11.26
CA ILE A 144 -11.46 -0.99 -11.03
C ILE A 144 -12.94 -0.58 -11.01
N LYS A 145 -13.27 0.51 -10.32
CA LYS A 145 -14.66 0.95 -10.15
C LYS A 145 -15.25 1.62 -11.39
N HIS A 146 -14.45 2.38 -12.13
CA HIS A 146 -14.96 3.34 -13.12
C HIS A 146 -14.43 3.15 -14.54
N ALA A 147 -13.30 2.48 -14.75
CA ALA A 147 -12.70 2.40 -16.09
C ALA A 147 -13.24 1.26 -16.96
N ASP A 148 -13.89 0.25 -16.38
CA ASP A 148 -14.29 -1.01 -17.05
C ASP A 148 -13.11 -1.55 -17.88
N ALA A 149 -11.92 -1.56 -17.27
CA ALA A 149 -10.67 -1.95 -17.89
C ALA A 149 -10.46 -3.47 -17.75
N GLN A 150 -9.92 -4.10 -18.78
CA GLN A 150 -9.51 -5.51 -18.75
C GLN A 150 -8.06 -5.68 -18.33
N GLU A 151 -7.27 -4.61 -18.38
CA GLU A 151 -5.89 -4.57 -17.92
C GLU A 151 -5.60 -3.23 -17.24
N ILE A 152 -4.90 -3.27 -16.10
CA ILE A 152 -4.42 -2.11 -15.35
C ILE A 152 -2.90 -2.26 -15.21
N VAL A 153 -2.15 -1.32 -15.76
CA VAL A 153 -0.69 -1.34 -15.76
C VAL A 153 -0.15 -0.16 -14.94
N ILE A 154 0.73 -0.46 -14.00
CA ILE A 154 1.43 0.53 -13.16
C ILE A 154 2.88 0.58 -13.57
N HIS A 155 3.35 1.76 -13.98
CA HIS A 155 4.75 2.05 -14.28
C HIS A 155 5.32 3.00 -13.23
N CYS A 156 6.50 2.69 -12.72
CA CYS A 156 7.25 3.59 -11.84
C CYS A 156 8.65 3.74 -12.42
N GLU A 157 9.00 4.93 -12.91
CA GLU A 157 10.27 5.18 -13.57
C GLU A 157 10.78 6.60 -13.33
N VAL A 158 12.03 6.85 -13.67
CA VAL A 158 12.59 8.21 -13.67
C VAL A 158 12.30 8.80 -15.04
N SER A 159 11.64 9.95 -15.07
CA SER A 159 11.32 10.68 -16.29
C SER A 159 12.59 11.19 -16.98
N PRO A 160 12.52 11.59 -18.26
CA PRO A 160 13.64 12.22 -18.95
C PRO A 160 14.13 13.53 -18.29
N SER A 161 13.30 14.20 -17.48
CA SER A 161 13.67 15.40 -16.72
C SER A 161 14.41 15.08 -15.41
N GLY A 162 14.51 13.80 -15.03
CA GLY A 162 15.13 13.36 -13.78
C GLY A 162 14.15 13.26 -12.60
N ASP A 163 12.85 13.47 -12.84
CA ASP A 163 11.82 13.38 -11.82
C ASP A 163 11.32 11.94 -11.68
N ASN A 164 10.92 11.54 -10.46
CA ASN A 164 10.29 10.24 -10.28
C ASN A 164 8.83 10.30 -10.73
N GLU A 165 8.43 9.43 -11.66
CA GLU A 165 7.10 9.39 -12.24
C GLU A 165 6.41 8.04 -11.96
N ILE A 166 5.12 8.11 -11.61
CA ILE A 166 4.27 6.94 -11.41
C ILE A 166 3.03 7.09 -12.29
N THR A 167 2.88 6.18 -13.24
CA THR A 167 1.79 6.20 -14.22
C THR A 167 0.90 4.97 -14.04
N ILE A 168 -0.42 5.18 -14.00
CA ILE A 168 -1.43 4.12 -13.94
C ILE A 168 -2.29 4.19 -15.21
N CYS A 169 -2.30 3.13 -16.00
CA CYS A 169 -3.09 3.04 -17.23
C CYS A 169 -4.09 1.89 -17.18
N GLY A 170 -5.37 2.19 -17.35
CA GLY A 170 -6.42 1.19 -17.62
C GLY A 170 -6.65 1.04 -19.12
N ARG A 171 -6.63 -0.20 -19.65
CA ARG A 171 -6.93 -0.50 -21.06
C ARG A 171 -8.14 -1.42 -21.18
N ARG A 172 -8.98 -1.17 -22.19
CA ARG A 172 -9.93 -2.14 -22.74
C ARG A 172 -9.25 -2.85 -23.90
N LEU A 173 -9.19 -4.19 -23.92
CA LEU A 173 -8.72 -4.88 -25.13
C LEU A 173 -9.77 -4.61 -26.21
N ARG A 174 -9.44 -3.80 -27.21
CA ARG A 174 -10.25 -3.76 -28.43
C ARG A 174 -10.20 -5.16 -29.01
N HIS A 175 -11.37 -5.80 -29.17
CA HIS A 175 -11.50 -6.99 -30.00
C HIS A 175 -10.86 -6.70 -31.34
N ARG A 176 -9.71 -7.33 -31.61
CA ARG A 176 -9.17 -7.45 -32.97
C ARG A 176 -10.15 -8.37 -33.70
N GLN A 177 -11.09 -7.79 -34.46
CA GLN A 177 -11.80 -8.58 -35.46
C GLN A 177 -10.75 -9.07 -36.48
N PRO A 178 -10.65 -10.38 -36.75
CA PRO A 178 -9.91 -10.84 -37.90
C PRO A 178 -10.71 -10.45 -39.15
N GLY A 179 -10.04 -9.78 -40.09
CA GLY A 179 -10.57 -9.56 -41.44
C GLY A 179 -10.55 -10.84 -42.26
#